data_AF-A0A8T4I7Q3-F1
#
_entry.id   AF-A0A8T4I7Q3-F1
#
_cell.length_a   1.000
_cell.length_b   1.000
_cell.length_c   1.000
_cell.angle_alpha   90.00
_cell.angle_beta   90.00
_cell.angle_gamma   90.00
#
_symmetry.space_group_name_H-M   'P 1'
#
loop_
_entity.id
_entity.type
_entity.pdbx_description
1 polymer ?
#
loop_
_entity_poly.entity_id
_entity_poly.type
_entity_poly.pdbx_seq_one_letter_code
_entity_poly.pdbx_strand_id
1 'polypeptide(L)' 'SLEAPAEALLTEEWIVPTLEAVRGDSTWLDIDRLKASILDTRYPPSRSRRFWFNQIIAAEDAFLARYEWDANPHEGL' A
#
# COMPACT_ATOMS: atom_id res chain seq x y z
N SER A 1 4.21 4.19 -14.21
CA SER A 1 3.91 4.03 -12.78
C SER A 1 4.27 2.63 -12.33
N LEU A 2 4.99 2.48 -11.22
CA LEU A 2 5.38 1.19 -10.63
C LEU A 2 4.55 0.90 -9.37
N GLU A 3 4.45 -0.37 -8.99
CA GLU A 3 3.85 -0.76 -7.70
C GLU A 3 4.89 -0.69 -6.58
N ALA A 4 4.50 -0.15 -5.43
CA ALA A 4 5.35 -0.11 -4.25
C ALA A 4 5.54 -1.52 -3.66
N PRO A 5 6.70 -1.83 -3.05
CA PRO A 5 6.91 -3.12 -2.38
C PRO A 5 5.84 -3.35 -1.32
N ALA A 6 5.42 -4.60 -1.10
CA ALA A 6 4.33 -4.95 -0.19
C ALA A 6 4.56 -4.45 1.25
N GLU A 7 5.82 -4.38 1.65
CA GLU A 7 6.30 -3.94 2.95
C GLU A 7 6.35 -2.42 3.10
N ALA A 8 6.06 -1.66 2.04
CA ALA A 8 6.06 -0.20 2.08
C ALA A 8 5.14 0.33 3.19
N LEU A 9 5.72 1.14 4.06
CA LEU A 9 5.04 1.70 5.22
C LEU A 9 4.41 3.05 4.88
N LEU A 10 3.25 3.33 5.47
CA LEU A 10 2.60 4.65 5.40
C LEU A 10 3.12 5.56 6.52
N THR A 11 4.44 5.59 6.71
CA THR A 11 5.11 6.47 7.69
C THR A 11 5.77 7.64 6.97
N GLU A 12 5.97 8.74 7.71
CA GLU A 12 6.54 9.97 7.16
C GLU A 12 7.89 9.75 6.45
N GLU A 13 8.72 8.86 6.98
CA GLU A 13 10.03 8.49 6.42
C GLU A 13 9.92 7.70 5.10
N TRP A 14 8.86 6.92 4.91
CA TRP A 14 8.69 6.05 3.75
C TRP A 14 7.90 6.68 2.61
N ILE A 15 6.98 7.60 2.92
CA ILE A 15 6.02 8.12 1.95
C ILE A 15 6.71 8.82 0.77
N VAL A 16 7.61 9.77 1.04
CA VAL A 16 8.25 10.57 -0.03
C VAL A 16 9.12 9.69 -0.94
N PRO A 17 10.07 8.89 -0.42
CA PRO A 17 10.88 8.01 -1.26
C PRO A 17 10.04 7.02 -2.06
N THR A 18 8.97 6.49 -1.46
CA THR A 18 8.09 5.54 -2.15
C THR A 18 7.37 6.23 -3.30
N LEU A 19 6.75 7.41 -3.08
CA LEU A 19 6.07 8.17 -4.12
C LEU A 19 7.01 8.52 -5.28
N GLU A 20 8.26 8.90 -4.97
CA GLU A 20 9.26 9.20 -6.00
C GLU A 20 9.67 7.97 -6.81
N ALA A 21 9.75 6.80 -6.17
CA ALA A 21 10.03 5.54 -6.86
C ALA A 21 8.85 5.09 -7.73
N VAL A 22 7.61 5.21 -7.26
CA VAL A 22 6.43 4.71 -7.98
C VAL A 22 5.92 5.65 -9.07
N ARG A 23 6.12 6.97 -8.93
CA ARG A 23 5.59 7.96 -9.90
C ARG A 23 6.16 7.81 -11.30
N GLY A 24 7.34 7.20 -11.46
CA GLY A 24 8.02 7.11 -12.75
C GLY A 24 8.26 8.50 -13.35
N ASP A 25 7.74 8.74 -14.55
CA ASP A 25 7.84 10.00 -15.30
C ASP A 25 6.80 11.06 -14.88
N SER A 26 5.92 10.75 -13.91
CA SER A 26 4.88 11.66 -13.42
C SER A 26 5.43 12.72 -12.47
N THR A 27 6.37 13.55 -12.98
CA THR A 27 7.07 14.60 -12.21
C THR A 27 6.20 15.79 -11.86
N TRP A 28 5.01 15.90 -12.46
CA TRP A 28 4.01 16.92 -12.14
C TRP A 28 3.26 16.68 -10.83
N LEU A 29 3.47 15.53 -10.17
CA LEU A 29 2.82 15.22 -8.90
C LEU A 29 3.36 16.10 -7.77
N ASP A 30 2.44 16.73 -7.05
CA ASP A 30 2.73 17.45 -5.81
C ASP A 30 2.90 16.45 -4.66
N ILE A 31 4.16 16.07 -4.40
CA ILE A 31 4.52 15.05 -3.41
C ILE A 31 4.13 15.47 -1.99
N ASP A 32 4.26 16.74 -1.64
CA ASP A 32 3.91 17.23 -0.31
C ASP A 32 2.41 17.17 -0.06
N ARG A 33 1.61 17.52 -1.06
CA ARG A 33 0.14 17.36 -0.99
C ARG A 33 -0.26 15.88 -0.89
N LEU A 34 0.38 15.00 -1.65
CA LEU A 34 0.10 13.57 -1.58
C LEU A 34 0.48 13.00 -0.20
N LYS A 35 1.64 13.40 0.33
CA LYS A 35 2.06 13.05 1.69
C LYS A 35 1.03 13.47 2.73
N ALA A 36 0.55 14.71 2.67
CA ALA A 36 -0.50 15.19 3.57
C ALA A 36 -1.79 14.37 3.45
N SER A 37 -2.18 13.96 2.24
CA SER A 37 -3.34 13.08 2.03
C SER A 37 -3.14 11.67 2.58
N ILE A 38 -1.92 11.14 2.58
CA ILE A 38 -1.61 9.80 3.09
C ILE A 38 -1.63 9.76 4.63
N LEU A 39 -1.12 10.83 5.25
CA LEU A 39 -1.06 10.96 6.72
C LEU A 39 -2.41 11.34 7.35
N ASP A 40 -3.42 11.62 6.53
CA ASP A 40 -4.75 11.97 7.00
C ASP A 40 -5.51 10.73 7.51
N THR A 41 -5.61 10.62 8.84
CA THR A 41 -6.23 9.50 9.54
C THR A 41 -7.74 9.39 9.35
N ARG A 42 -8.39 10.37 8.69
CA ARG A 42 -9.80 10.29 8.32
C ARG A 42 -10.06 9.26 7.22
N TYR A 43 -9.01 8.84 6.50
CA TYR A 43 -9.10 7.88 5.42
C TYR A 43 -8.43 6.55 5.79
N PRO A 44 -8.98 5.41 5.38
CA PRO A 44 -8.37 4.12 5.65
C PRO A 44 -7.05 3.94 4.88
N PRO A 45 -6.05 3.26 5.45
CA PRO A 45 -4.76 2.95 4.80
C PRO A 45 -4.87 2.33 3.40
N SER A 46 -5.82 1.40 3.21
CA SER A 46 -6.09 0.75 1.91
C SER A 46 -6.37 1.74 0.79
N ARG A 47 -7.00 2.89 1.08
CA ARG A 47 -7.21 3.96 0.09
C ARG A 47 -5.87 4.46 -0.44
N SER A 48 -4.97 4.83 0.47
CA SER A 48 -3.65 5.35 0.12
C SER A 48 -2.80 4.31 -0.62
N ARG A 49 -2.88 3.04 -0.21
CA ARG A 49 -2.21 1.92 -0.88
C ARG A 49 -2.62 1.79 -2.35
N ARG A 50 -3.93 1.82 -2.63
CA ARG A 50 -4.46 1.72 -4.01
C ARG A 50 -4.15 2.95 -4.85
N PHE A 51 -4.42 4.16 -4.33
CA PHE A 51 -4.32 5.38 -5.14
C PHE A 51 -2.89 5.87 -5.35
N TRP A 52 -2.02 5.71 -4.35
CA TRP A 52 -0.71 6.37 -4.36
C TRP A 52 0.46 5.40 -4.46
N PHE A 53 0.33 4.19 -3.91
CA PHE A 53 1.38 3.17 -3.97
C PHE A 53 1.13 2.12 -5.06
N ASN A 54 0.02 2.23 -5.79
CA ASN A 54 -0.44 1.29 -6.82
C ASN A 54 -0.55 -0.16 -6.32
N GLN A 55 -0.75 -0.36 -5.02
CA GLN A 55 -0.96 -1.67 -4.41
C GLN A 55 -2.41 -2.07 -4.58
N ILE A 56 -2.72 -2.73 -5.71
CA ILE A 56 -4.10 -3.06 -6.10
C ILE A 56 -4.70 -4.09 -5.13
N ILE A 57 -3.87 -5.03 -4.66
CA ILE A 57 -4.25 -6.04 -3.66
C ILE A 57 -3.60 -5.66 -2.34
N ALA A 58 -4.37 -5.10 -1.41
CA ALA A 58 -3.93 -4.93 -0.03
C ALA A 58 -4.22 -6.21 0.77
N ALA A 59 -3.45 -6.48 1.83
CA ALA A 59 -3.76 -7.59 2.75
C ALA A 59 -5.17 -7.49 3.36
N GLU A 60 -5.69 -6.27 3.48
CA GLU A 60 -7.06 -5.95 3.92
C GLU A 60 -8.15 -6.43 2.94
N ASP A 61 -7.81 -6.58 1.65
CA ASP A 61 -8.73 -7.04 0.60
C ASP A 61 -8.77 -8.56 0.47
N ALA A 62 -7.93 -9.29 1.22
CA ALA A 62 -7.88 -10.74 1.15
C ALA A 62 -9.16 -11.35 1.76
N PHE A 63 -9.70 -12.39 1.12
CA PHE A 63 -10.84 -13.15 1.65
C PHE A 63 -10.55 -13.79 3.02
N LEU A 64 -9.28 -14.07 3.29
CA LEU A 64 -8.78 -14.80 4.44
C LEU A 64 -7.35 -14.30 4.73
N ALA A 65 -7.03 -14.04 6.00
CA ALA A 65 -5.68 -13.67 6.38
C ALA A 65 -4.72 -14.87 6.28
N ARG A 66 -3.43 -14.60 6.07
CA ARG A 66 -2.43 -15.67 5.85
C ARG A 66 -2.41 -16.70 7.00
N TYR A 67 -2.48 -16.25 8.25
CA TYR A 67 -2.50 -17.16 9.40
C TYR A 67 -3.76 -18.01 9.47
N GLU A 68 -4.90 -17.52 8.94
CA GLU A 68 -6.15 -18.29 8.90
C GLU A 68 -6.10 -19.38 7.82
N TRP A 69 -5.37 -19.12 6.72
CA TRP A 69 -5.04 -20.15 5.73
C TRP A 69 -4.10 -21.21 6.31
N ASP A 70 -3.02 -20.77 6.95
CA ASP A 70 -2.00 -21.67 7.51
C ASP A 70 -2.57 -22.51 8.67
N ALA A 71 -3.62 -22.04 9.35
CA ALA A 71 -4.33 -22.79 10.39
C ALA A 71 -5.32 -23.84 9.84
N ASN A 72 -5.57 -23.87 8.53
CA ASN A 72 -6.48 -24.84 7.94
C ASN A 72 -5.83 -26.24 7.96
N PRO A 73 -6.38 -27.23 8.67
CA PRO A 73 -5.77 -28.55 8.73
C PRO A 73 -5.79 -29.18 7.33
N HIS A 74 -4.60 -29.48 6.81
CA HIS A 74 -4.42 -30.25 5.58
C HIS A 74 -4.77 -31.73 5.83
N GLU A 75 -6.02 -32.03 6.20
CA GLU A 75 -6.50 -33.40 6.17
C GLU A 75 -6.74 -33.83 4.72
N GLY A 76 -5.73 -34.48 4.13
CA GLY A 76 -5.88 -35.32 2.95
C GLY A 76 -5.60 -34.66 1.60
N LEU A 77 -4.36 -34.85 1.13
CA LEU A 77 -4.11 -35.36 -0.22
C LEU A 77 -3.38 -36.70 -0.08
#